data_AF-A0A8T3U3F1-F1
#
_entry.id   AF-A0A8T3U3F1-F1
#
_cell.length_a   1.000
_cell.length_b   1.000
_cell.length_c   1.000
_cell.angle_alpha   90.00
_cell.angle_beta   90.00
_cell.angle_gamma   90.00
#
_symmetry.space_group_name_H-M   'P 1'
#
loop_
_entity.id
_entity.type
_entity.pdbx_description
1 polymer ?
#
loop_
_entity_poly.entity_id
_entity_poly.type
_entity_poly.pdbx_seq_one_letter_code
_entity_poly.pdbx_strand_id
1 'polypeptide(L)'
;MRKIIFNWKYLVFFGLITLFLVYSSIEIPLKYSINQKTKLDKLTIQEIENNKEIPEEDKKEEIKNKQNSFIEYTWNNIKKFLSFNSLYSTFLNIKIRVIPLPLIATIFIFERLKVSLIKYNIGRNQEYRNELFKSKLKIALIPIVYITIYFIIMWIISVLSGDFEGYKLSNLLPFAPDDFLGIIAVNDKISLLISFILVLVSTYILNLFILEVLDRIGKINTILFIGIVLWMIPIVLMQGIGLGKALTEILPSKLLDFDAKFSLKLIDWFLPALVTVITTFWISKLDREYEEIINE
;
A
#
# COMPACT_ATOMS: atom_id res chain seq x y z
N MET A 1 3.54 31.47 -10.35
CA MET A 1 3.07 30.13 -9.88
C MET A 1 4.04 29.36 -8.95
N ARG A 2 5.16 29.90 -8.43
CA ARG A 2 6.12 29.10 -7.62
C ARG A 2 5.84 28.99 -6.10
N LYS A 3 4.82 29.68 -5.55
CA LYS A 3 4.63 29.79 -4.09
C LYS A 3 3.33 29.21 -3.51
N ILE A 4 2.48 28.55 -4.31
CA ILE A 4 1.23 27.94 -3.80
C ILE A 4 1.38 26.42 -3.54
N ILE A 5 2.56 25.86 -3.81
CA ILE A 5 2.67 24.43 -4.11
C ILE A 5 3.17 23.67 -2.88
N PHE A 6 2.26 22.84 -2.35
CA PHE A 6 2.37 21.92 -1.21
C PHE A 6 2.14 22.50 0.19
N ASN A 7 1.02 22.10 0.79
CA ASN A 7 0.85 22.19 2.24
C ASN A 7 1.58 20.99 2.88
N TRP A 8 2.89 21.13 3.11
CA TRP A 8 3.77 20.07 3.65
C TRP A 8 3.24 19.47 4.95
N LYS A 9 2.44 20.21 5.72
CA LYS A 9 1.84 19.73 6.98
C LYS A 9 1.03 18.45 6.79
N TYR A 10 0.21 18.36 5.74
CA TYR A 10 -0.57 17.13 5.47
C TYR A 10 0.32 15.98 5.03
N LEU A 11 1.31 16.27 4.18
CA LEU A 11 2.28 15.27 3.75
C LEU A 11 3.07 14.69 4.93
N VAL A 12 3.61 15.56 5.79
CA VAL A 12 4.36 15.15 6.98
C VAL A 12 3.47 14.35 7.91
N PHE A 13 2.25 14.81 8.18
CA PHE A 13 1.31 14.09 9.05
C PHE A 13 0.98 12.69 8.54
N PHE A 14 0.55 12.55 7.28
CA PHE A 14 0.23 11.24 6.71
C PHE A 14 1.49 10.38 6.47
N GLY A 15 2.66 11.00 6.27
CA GLY A 15 3.95 10.32 6.23
C GLY A 15 4.34 9.72 7.57
N LEU A 16 4.15 10.43 8.68
CA LEU A 16 4.37 9.92 10.03
C LEU A 16 3.44 8.76 10.36
N ILE A 17 2.16 8.85 9.98
CA ILE A 17 1.21 7.73 10.16
C ILE A 17 1.65 6.53 9.33
N THR A 18 2.10 6.75 8.09
CA THR A 18 2.60 5.67 7.22
C THR A 18 3.82 4.99 7.85
N LEU A 19 4.80 5.76 8.32
CA LEU A 19 5.97 5.23 9.02
C LEU A 19 5.59 4.46 10.28
N PHE A 20 4.62 4.96 11.06
CA PHE A 20 4.12 4.27 12.25
C PHE A 20 3.45 2.93 11.90
N LEU A 21 2.62 2.87 10.85
CA LEU A 21 1.98 1.63 10.42
C LEU A 21 2.99 0.60 9.92
N VAL A 22 3.99 1.06 9.18
CA VAL A 22 5.09 0.23 8.70
C VAL A 22 5.88 -0.34 9.87
N TYR A 23 6.30 0.54 10.79
CA TYR A 23 7.01 0.15 12.00
C TYR A 23 6.22 -0.86 12.83
N SER A 24 4.94 -0.59 13.09
CA SER A 24 4.06 -1.48 13.87
C SER A 24 3.94 -2.87 13.24
N SER A 25 3.91 -2.94 11.92
CA SER A 25 3.76 -4.19 11.20
C SER A 25 5.03 -5.04 11.15
N ILE A 26 6.19 -4.43 11.43
CA ILE A 26 7.48 -5.12 11.57
C ILE A 26 7.72 -5.46 13.06
N GLU A 27 7.50 -4.52 13.97
CA GLU A 27 7.80 -4.68 15.40
C GLU A 27 6.91 -5.76 16.04
N ILE A 28 5.59 -5.74 15.78
CA ILE A 28 4.64 -6.63 16.47
C ILE A 28 4.94 -8.12 16.23
N PRO A 29 5.10 -8.59 14.97
CA PRO A 29 5.44 -9.99 14.71
C PRO A 29 6.82 -10.39 15.24
N LEU A 30 7.81 -9.50 15.10
CA LEU A 30 9.17 -9.74 15.57
C LEU A 30 9.18 -9.93 17.09
N LYS A 31 8.57 -9.00 17.83
CA LYS A 31 8.46 -9.05 19.29
C LYS A 31 7.71 -10.28 19.78
N TYR A 32 6.65 -10.68 19.07
CA TYR A 32 5.92 -11.92 19.37
C TYR A 32 6.81 -13.16 19.23
N SER A 33 7.56 -13.28 18.12
CA SER A 33 8.45 -14.41 17.88
C SER A 33 9.57 -14.53 18.92
N ILE A 34 10.20 -13.39 19.27
CA ILE A 34 11.27 -13.33 20.26
C ILE A 34 10.70 -13.68 21.65
N ASN A 35 9.56 -13.11 22.04
CA ASN A 35 8.96 -13.37 23.35
C ASN A 35 8.58 -14.83 23.56
N GLN A 36 8.09 -15.54 22.54
CA GLN A 36 7.81 -16.98 22.66
C GLN A 36 9.08 -17.78 22.93
N LYS A 37 10.15 -17.51 22.15
CA LYS A 37 11.42 -18.20 22.33
C LYS A 37 12.06 -17.89 23.69
N THR A 38 12.02 -16.63 24.13
CA THR A 38 12.52 -16.21 25.45
C THR A 38 11.82 -16.94 26.59
N LYS A 39 10.50 -17.14 26.50
CA LYS A 39 9.75 -17.90 27.51
C LYS A 39 10.20 -19.35 27.56
N LEU A 40 10.36 -19.99 26.39
CA LEU A 40 10.80 -21.37 26.30
C LEU A 40 12.23 -21.57 26.82
N ASP A 41 13.17 -20.72 26.41
CA ASP A 41 14.56 -20.83 26.84
C ASP A 41 14.75 -20.52 28.33
N LYS A 42 13.92 -19.63 28.92
CA LYS A 42 13.90 -19.43 30.38
C LYS A 42 13.46 -20.67 31.16
N LEU A 43 12.44 -21.40 30.67
CA LEU A 43 12.00 -22.65 31.29
C LEU A 43 13.10 -23.71 31.21
N THR A 44 13.76 -23.84 30.06
CA THR A 44 14.87 -24.78 29.89
C THR A 44 16.08 -24.43 30.78
N ILE A 45 16.42 -23.15 30.93
CA ILE A 45 17.51 -22.72 31.83
C ILE A 45 17.17 -23.04 33.29
N GLN A 46 15.92 -22.83 33.72
CA GLN A 46 15.48 -23.21 35.06
C GLN A 46 15.52 -24.72 35.30
N GLU A 47 15.22 -25.54 34.29
CA GLU A 47 15.37 -27.00 34.37
C GLU A 47 16.84 -27.42 34.55
N ILE A 48 17.76 -26.80 33.80
CA ILE A 48 19.21 -27.06 33.90
C ILE A 48 19.76 -26.64 35.27
N GLU A 49 19.37 -25.47 35.76
CA GLU A 49 19.77 -24.96 37.09
C GLU A 49 19.34 -25.91 38.21
N ASN A 50 18.09 -26.41 38.15
CA ASN A 50 17.51 -27.28 39.17
C ASN A 50 17.95 -28.75 39.08
N ASN A 51 18.59 -29.17 37.98
CA ASN A 51 19.03 -30.56 37.81
C ASN A 51 20.21 -30.88 38.74
N LYS A 52 20.03 -31.76 39.72
CA LYS A 52 21.07 -32.10 40.71
C LYS A 52 22.14 -33.07 40.19
N GLU A 53 21.92 -33.69 39.03
CA GLU A 53 22.79 -34.71 38.46
C GLU A 53 23.94 -34.12 37.63
N ILE A 54 23.83 -32.86 37.21
CA ILE A 54 24.82 -32.17 36.37
C ILE A 54 25.82 -31.39 37.27
N PRO A 55 27.14 -31.54 37.08
CA PRO A 55 28.15 -30.73 37.75
C PRO A 55 27.95 -29.22 37.53
N GLU A 56 28.30 -28.38 38.52
CA GLU A 56 28.09 -26.93 38.42
C GLU A 56 28.86 -26.25 37.26
N GLU A 57 30.03 -26.77 36.90
CA GLU A 57 30.82 -26.25 35.78
C GLU A 57 30.12 -26.52 34.44
N ASP A 58 29.62 -27.75 34.26
CA ASP A 58 28.88 -28.17 33.06
C ASP A 58 27.55 -27.38 32.93
N LYS A 59 26.86 -27.09 34.04
CA LYS A 59 25.67 -26.22 34.04
C LYS A 59 25.98 -24.82 33.52
N LYS A 60 27.09 -24.22 33.96
CA LYS A 60 27.48 -22.86 33.54
C LYS A 60 27.79 -22.84 32.05
N GLU A 61 28.43 -23.89 31.53
CA GLU A 61 28.72 -24.02 30.11
C GLU A 61 27.44 -24.23 29.27
N GLU A 62 26.52 -25.09 29.71
CA GLU A 62 25.23 -25.31 29.05
C GLU A 62 24.37 -24.03 29.01
N ILE A 63 24.30 -23.29 30.11
CA ILE A 63 23.55 -22.02 30.18
C ILE A 63 24.16 -20.99 29.22
N LYS A 64 25.50 -20.88 29.18
CA LYS A 64 26.20 -19.98 28.26
C LYS A 64 25.96 -20.37 26.80
N ASN A 65 26.00 -21.65 26.47
CA ASN A 65 25.69 -22.17 25.14
C ASN A 65 24.23 -21.87 24.76
N LYS A 66 23.29 -22.02 25.69
CA LYS A 66 21.88 -21.68 25.47
C LYS A 66 21.68 -20.19 25.21
N GLN A 67 22.34 -19.31 25.98
CA GLN A 67 22.31 -17.86 25.78
C GLN A 67 22.89 -17.46 24.41
N ASN A 68 24.03 -18.03 24.02
CA ASN A 68 24.61 -17.80 22.70
C ASN A 68 23.68 -18.27 21.57
N SER A 69 23.07 -19.45 21.72
CA SER A 69 22.07 -19.96 20.77
C SER A 69 20.84 -19.06 20.64
N PHE A 70 20.42 -18.41 21.74
CA PHE A 70 19.32 -17.45 21.74
C PHE A 70 19.69 -16.17 20.99
N ILE A 71 20.92 -15.66 21.17
CA ILE A 71 21.42 -14.48 20.45
C ILE A 71 21.47 -14.77 18.94
N GLU A 72 22.02 -15.92 18.56
CA GLU A 72 22.09 -16.36 17.17
C GLU A 72 20.69 -16.54 16.57
N TYR A 73 19.78 -17.19 17.29
CA TYR A 73 18.38 -17.32 16.89
C TYR A 73 17.70 -15.95 16.66
N THR A 74 17.91 -15.02 17.59
CA THR A 74 17.32 -13.67 17.52
C THR A 74 17.85 -12.92 16.31
N TRP A 75 19.16 -12.96 16.08
CA TRP A 75 19.79 -12.32 14.93
C TRP A 75 19.34 -12.91 13.60
N ASN A 76 19.24 -14.24 13.52
CA ASN A 76 18.74 -14.93 12.33
C ASN A 76 17.27 -14.61 12.04
N ASN A 77 16.43 -14.50 13.07
CA ASN A 77 15.05 -14.05 12.91
C ASN A 77 14.96 -12.59 12.46
N ILE A 78 15.76 -11.69 13.04
CA ILE A 78 15.82 -10.29 12.61
C ILE A 78 16.21 -10.23 11.13
N LYS A 79 17.27 -10.92 10.72
CA LYS A 79 17.68 -11.00 9.31
C LYS A 79 16.56 -11.51 8.41
N LYS A 80 15.88 -12.60 8.81
CA LYS A 80 14.75 -13.16 8.06
C LYS A 80 13.59 -12.17 7.95
N PHE A 81 13.26 -11.43 9.01
CA PHE A 81 12.21 -10.40 8.97
C PHE A 81 12.59 -9.21 8.08
N LEU A 82 13.87 -8.84 8.06
CA LEU A 82 14.44 -7.79 7.22
C LEU A 82 14.81 -8.27 5.81
N SER A 83 14.52 -9.52 5.47
CA SER A 83 14.68 -10.05 4.11
C SER A 83 13.70 -9.37 3.15
N PHE A 84 14.07 -9.31 1.86
CA PHE A 84 13.21 -8.71 0.84
C PHE A 84 11.82 -9.35 0.81
N ASN A 85 11.77 -10.69 0.79
CA ASN A 85 10.51 -11.43 0.67
C ASN A 85 9.58 -11.16 1.85
N SER A 86 10.12 -11.10 3.06
CA SER A 86 9.37 -10.76 4.27
C SER A 86 8.85 -9.33 4.20
N LEU A 87 9.72 -8.36 3.91
CA LEU A 87 9.33 -6.96 3.83
C LEU A 87 8.33 -6.70 2.69
N TYR A 88 8.47 -7.37 1.55
CA TYR A 88 7.56 -7.27 0.41
C TYR A 88 6.20 -7.91 0.70
N SER A 89 6.15 -9.06 1.36
CA SER A 89 4.89 -9.64 1.85
C SER A 89 4.19 -8.70 2.83
N THR A 90 4.96 -8.13 3.77
CA THR A 90 4.49 -7.11 4.70
C THR A 90 3.99 -5.86 3.96
N PHE A 91 4.68 -5.41 2.91
CA PHE A 91 4.23 -4.33 2.03
C PHE A 91 2.87 -4.63 1.41
N LEU A 92 2.71 -5.78 0.74
CA LEU A 92 1.46 -6.17 0.11
C LEU A 92 0.28 -6.15 1.10
N ASN A 93 0.50 -6.65 2.33
CA ASN A 93 -0.51 -6.69 3.38
C ASN A 93 -0.87 -5.30 3.94
N ILE A 94 0.12 -4.41 4.08
CA ILE A 94 -0.08 -3.07 4.64
C ILE A 94 -0.59 -2.10 3.59
N LYS A 95 -0.25 -2.30 2.32
CA LYS A 95 -0.55 -1.39 1.20
C LYS A 95 -2.03 -0.98 1.18
N ILE A 96 -2.95 -1.93 1.35
CA ILE A 96 -4.40 -1.67 1.39
C ILE A 96 -4.78 -0.74 2.55
N ARG A 97 -4.05 -0.79 3.67
CA ARG A 97 -4.23 0.05 4.86
C ARG A 97 -3.55 1.41 4.72
N VAL A 98 -2.40 1.47 4.04
CA VAL A 98 -1.57 2.67 3.91
C VAL A 98 -2.01 3.56 2.76
N ILE A 99 -2.30 3.03 1.57
CA ILE A 99 -2.65 3.82 0.37
C ILE A 99 -3.82 4.80 0.60
N PRO A 100 -4.87 4.47 1.37
CA PRO A 100 -5.96 5.42 1.63
C PRO A 100 -5.54 6.68 2.37
N LEU A 101 -4.45 6.66 3.14
CA LEU A 101 -3.95 7.82 3.86
C LEU A 101 -3.45 8.94 2.93
N PRO A 102 -2.51 8.71 1.99
CA PRO A 102 -2.13 9.72 1.02
C PRO A 102 -3.28 10.09 0.08
N LEU A 103 -4.26 9.19 -0.18
CA LEU A 103 -5.48 9.55 -0.91
C LEU A 103 -6.36 10.54 -0.15
N ILE A 104 -6.49 10.39 1.18
CA ILE A 104 -7.16 11.40 1.99
C ILE A 104 -6.33 12.69 1.99
N ALA A 105 -5.00 12.61 2.07
CA ALA A 105 -4.15 13.80 1.99
C ALA A 105 -4.39 14.62 0.71
N THR A 106 -4.53 13.96 -0.44
CA THR A 106 -4.79 14.62 -1.72
C THR A 106 -6.14 15.32 -1.75
N ILE A 107 -7.17 14.79 -1.09
CA ILE A 107 -8.47 15.46 -0.92
C ILE A 107 -8.30 16.83 -0.26
N PHE A 108 -7.59 16.89 0.88
CA PHE A 108 -7.40 18.15 1.60
C PHE A 108 -6.57 19.16 0.80
N ILE A 109 -5.56 18.67 0.08
CA ILE A 109 -4.71 19.51 -0.78
C ILE A 109 -5.52 20.08 -1.93
N PHE A 110 -6.32 19.24 -2.60
CA PHE A 110 -7.10 19.64 -3.76
C PHE A 110 -8.23 20.63 -3.41
N GLU A 111 -8.97 20.40 -2.33
CA GLU A 111 -10.00 21.33 -1.85
C GLU A 111 -9.44 22.74 -1.59
N ARG A 112 -8.27 22.82 -0.94
CA ARG A 112 -7.62 24.10 -0.70
C ARG A 112 -7.18 24.78 -2.00
N LEU A 113 -6.67 24.01 -2.95
CA LEU A 113 -6.28 24.53 -4.27
C LEU A 113 -7.50 25.01 -5.05
N LYS A 114 -8.60 24.28 -5.04
CA LYS A 114 -9.87 24.65 -5.68
C LYS A 114 -10.34 26.03 -5.21
N VAL A 115 -10.41 26.26 -3.89
CA VAL A 115 -10.78 27.56 -3.32
C VAL A 115 -9.81 28.67 -3.75
N SER A 116 -8.51 28.38 -3.82
CA SER A 116 -7.51 29.37 -4.26
C SER A 116 -7.63 29.71 -5.75
N LEU A 117 -7.93 28.72 -6.60
CA LEU A 117 -8.08 28.90 -8.04
C LEU A 117 -9.33 29.72 -8.40
N ILE A 118 -10.44 29.51 -7.68
CA ILE A 118 -11.67 30.33 -7.85
C ILE A 118 -11.38 31.81 -7.56
N LYS A 119 -10.60 32.08 -6.50
CA LYS A 119 -10.22 33.45 -6.12
C LYS A 119 -9.30 34.10 -7.14
N TYR A 120 -8.47 33.32 -7.84
CA TYR A 120 -7.49 33.81 -8.80
C TYR A 120 -8.10 34.09 -10.18
N ASN A 121 -8.99 33.21 -10.66
CA ASN A 121 -9.56 33.29 -12.02
C ASN A 121 -10.88 34.09 -12.11
N ILE A 122 -11.26 34.81 -11.05
CA ILE A 122 -12.51 35.58 -10.95
C ILE A 122 -13.71 34.73 -11.41
N GLY A 123 -13.92 33.58 -10.75
CA GLY A 123 -15.04 32.68 -11.03
C GLY A 123 -14.67 31.39 -11.76
N ARG A 124 -15.69 30.65 -12.22
CA ARG A 124 -15.58 29.30 -12.82
C ARG A 124 -15.54 29.36 -14.35
N ASN A 125 -14.57 30.07 -14.90
CA ASN A 125 -14.39 30.18 -16.35
C ASN A 125 -13.64 28.96 -16.95
N GLN A 126 -13.46 28.96 -18.27
CA GLN A 126 -12.75 27.88 -18.97
C GLN A 126 -11.28 27.75 -18.52
N GLU A 127 -10.64 28.86 -18.17
CA GLU A 127 -9.27 28.88 -17.66
C GLU A 127 -9.19 28.18 -16.29
N TYR A 128 -10.12 28.47 -15.38
CA TYR A 128 -10.30 27.77 -14.11
C TYR A 128 -10.45 26.26 -14.31
N ARG A 129 -11.28 25.81 -15.27
CA ARG A 129 -11.45 24.38 -15.56
C ARG A 129 -10.15 23.72 -16.04
N ASN A 130 -9.41 24.40 -16.93
CA ASN A 130 -8.13 23.90 -17.42
C ASN A 130 -7.07 23.82 -16.32
N GLU A 131 -7.01 24.81 -15.44
CA GLU A 131 -6.08 24.82 -14.30
C GLU A 131 -6.46 23.78 -13.24
N LEU A 132 -7.76 23.59 -13.00
CA LEU A 132 -8.27 22.58 -12.07
C LEU A 132 -7.90 21.17 -12.56
N PHE A 133 -8.11 20.87 -13.85
CA PHE A 133 -7.72 19.59 -14.45
C PHE A 133 -6.21 19.35 -14.36
N LYS A 134 -5.39 20.35 -14.74
CA LYS A 134 -3.92 20.27 -14.59
C LYS A 134 -3.51 20.03 -13.13
N SER A 135 -4.23 20.61 -12.18
CA SER A 135 -3.97 20.42 -10.75
C SER A 135 -4.31 19.00 -10.30
N LYS A 136 -5.43 18.42 -10.75
CA LYS A 136 -5.78 17.02 -10.48
C LYS A 136 -4.69 16.06 -10.94
N LEU A 137 -4.21 16.20 -12.19
CA LEU A 137 -3.15 15.36 -12.74
C LEU A 137 -1.86 15.41 -11.91
N LYS A 138 -1.50 16.58 -11.39
CA LYS A 138 -0.29 16.76 -10.55
C LYS A 138 -0.48 16.20 -9.14
N ILE A 139 -1.61 16.46 -8.51
CA ILE A 139 -1.93 15.98 -7.16
C ILE A 139 -2.09 14.46 -7.17
N ALA A 140 -2.59 13.89 -8.27
CA ALA A 140 -2.73 12.45 -8.46
C ALA A 140 -1.40 11.69 -8.31
N LEU A 141 -0.25 12.35 -8.55
CA LEU A 141 1.09 11.78 -8.39
C LEU A 141 1.54 11.69 -6.92
N ILE A 142 0.89 12.37 -5.98
CA ILE A 142 1.34 12.40 -4.58
C ILE A 142 1.40 10.99 -3.97
N PRO A 143 0.35 10.15 -4.02
CA PRO A 143 0.41 8.80 -3.48
C PRO A 143 1.44 7.90 -4.17
N ILE A 144 1.71 8.13 -5.46
CA ILE A 144 2.78 7.40 -6.20
C ILE A 144 4.14 7.67 -5.58
N VAL A 145 4.44 8.94 -5.27
CA VAL A 145 5.70 9.31 -4.62
C VAL A 145 5.82 8.62 -3.27
N TYR A 146 4.74 8.53 -2.48
CA TYR A 146 4.73 7.83 -1.20
C TYR A 146 5.02 6.34 -1.33
N ILE A 147 4.33 5.65 -2.24
CA ILE A 147 4.54 4.23 -2.49
C ILE A 147 5.98 3.97 -2.98
N THR A 148 6.52 4.88 -3.81
CA THR A 148 7.88 4.77 -4.33
C THR A 148 8.93 4.94 -3.23
N ILE A 149 8.77 5.95 -2.37
CA ILE A 149 9.66 6.15 -1.22
C ILE A 149 9.63 4.92 -0.32
N TYR A 150 8.44 4.39 -0.02
CA TYR A 150 8.30 3.19 0.79
C TYR A 150 9.02 1.98 0.17
N PHE A 151 8.82 1.76 -1.13
CA PHE A 151 9.47 0.69 -1.87
C PHE A 151 11.00 0.82 -1.84
N ILE A 152 11.53 2.04 -2.01
CA ILE A 152 12.97 2.31 -1.92
C ILE A 152 13.51 2.02 -0.51
N ILE A 153 12.80 2.46 0.54
CA ILE A 153 13.22 2.21 1.94
C ILE A 153 13.29 0.70 2.19
N MET A 154 12.26 -0.04 1.81
CA MET A 154 12.24 -1.50 1.92
C MET A 154 13.42 -2.14 1.17
N TRP A 155 13.67 -1.68 -0.05
CA TRP A 155 14.77 -2.18 -0.88
C TRP A 155 16.14 -1.94 -0.21
N ILE A 156 16.37 -0.74 0.32
CA ILE A 156 17.60 -0.40 1.07
C ILE A 156 17.76 -1.29 2.30
N ILE A 157 16.71 -1.46 3.11
CA ILE A 157 16.76 -2.32 4.31
C ILE A 157 17.13 -3.75 3.94
N SER A 158 16.56 -4.27 2.86
CA SER A 158 16.86 -5.62 2.40
C SER A 158 18.28 -5.79 1.86
N VAL A 159 18.84 -4.77 1.22
CA VAL A 159 20.25 -4.80 0.79
C VAL A 159 21.17 -4.81 2.00
N LEU A 160 20.88 -3.98 3.01
CA LEU A 160 21.65 -3.90 4.25
C LEU A 160 21.56 -5.18 5.10
N SER A 161 20.46 -5.95 5.02
CA SER A 161 20.32 -7.22 5.73
C SER A 161 21.11 -8.38 5.09
N GLY A 162 21.68 -8.17 3.90
CA GLY A 162 22.52 -9.15 3.21
C GLY A 162 21.75 -10.26 2.46
N ASP A 163 20.42 -10.12 2.33
CA ASP A 163 19.55 -11.15 1.75
C ASP A 163 18.93 -10.74 0.38
N PHE A 164 19.67 -9.93 -0.39
CA PHE A 164 19.21 -9.52 -1.72
C PHE A 164 19.27 -10.66 -2.76
N GLU A 165 20.13 -11.65 -2.54
CA GLU A 165 20.35 -12.79 -3.44
C GLU A 165 19.35 -13.94 -3.23
N GLY A 166 18.67 -14.02 -2.07
CA GLY A 166 17.61 -14.99 -1.78
C GLY A 166 16.25 -14.70 -2.45
N TYR A 167 16.24 -13.76 -3.39
CA TYR A 167 15.06 -13.28 -4.09
C TYR A 167 14.45 -14.39 -4.97
N LYS A 168 13.30 -14.93 -4.53
CA LYS A 168 12.47 -15.89 -5.27
C LYS A 168 11.02 -15.43 -5.21
N LEU A 169 10.58 -14.72 -6.25
CA LEU A 169 9.22 -14.22 -6.38
C LEU A 169 8.23 -15.35 -6.72
N SER A 170 8.73 -16.53 -7.10
CA SER A 170 7.94 -17.74 -7.40
C SER A 170 6.90 -18.10 -6.34
N ASN A 171 7.11 -17.67 -5.09
CA ASN A 171 6.20 -17.95 -3.97
C ASN A 171 5.18 -16.84 -3.69
N LEU A 172 5.34 -15.65 -4.26
CA LEU A 172 4.53 -14.47 -3.94
C LEU A 172 3.75 -13.95 -5.16
N LEU A 173 4.33 -13.98 -6.37
CA LEU A 173 3.71 -13.46 -7.59
C LEU A 173 4.18 -14.21 -8.85
N PRO A 174 3.75 -15.45 -9.08
CA PRO A 174 3.79 -15.98 -10.44
C PRO A 174 2.62 -15.36 -11.20
N PHE A 175 2.90 -14.53 -12.20
CA PHE A 175 1.93 -14.25 -13.25
C PHE A 175 1.52 -15.57 -13.90
N ALA A 176 0.28 -15.66 -14.38
CA ALA A 176 -0.17 -16.85 -15.08
C ALA A 176 0.76 -17.10 -16.30
N PRO A 177 1.39 -18.27 -16.43
CA PRO A 177 2.42 -18.52 -17.44
C PRO A 177 1.87 -18.51 -18.87
N ASP A 178 0.57 -18.76 -19.03
CA ASP A 178 -0.19 -18.72 -20.28
C ASP A 178 -0.66 -17.30 -20.67
N ASP A 179 -0.42 -16.30 -19.82
CA ASP A 179 -0.91 -14.93 -20.01
C ASP A 179 0.20 -13.96 -20.43
N PHE A 180 -0.19 -12.82 -21.01
CA PHE A 180 0.74 -11.79 -21.52
C PHE A 180 1.76 -11.34 -20.46
N LEU A 181 1.33 -11.18 -19.20
CA LEU A 181 2.24 -10.80 -18.11
C LEU A 181 3.24 -11.92 -17.78
N GLY A 182 2.82 -13.19 -17.85
CA GLY A 182 3.69 -14.35 -17.66
C GLY A 182 4.74 -14.49 -18.76
N ILE A 183 4.38 -14.18 -20.01
CA ILE A 183 5.29 -14.23 -21.16
C ILE A 183 6.40 -13.16 -21.04
N ILE A 184 6.07 -11.96 -20.55
CA ILE A 184 7.03 -10.85 -20.42
C ILE A 184 7.87 -10.96 -19.14
N ALA A 185 7.34 -11.59 -18.10
CA ALA A 185 8.03 -11.79 -16.83
C ALA A 185 9.08 -12.91 -16.91
N VAL A 186 10.13 -12.71 -17.73
CA VAL A 186 11.19 -13.68 -18.01
C VAL A 186 11.99 -14.08 -16.75
N ASN A 187 12.03 -13.21 -15.75
CA ASN A 187 12.61 -13.51 -14.44
C ASN A 187 11.86 -12.78 -13.32
N ASP A 188 12.13 -13.21 -12.09
CA ASP A 188 11.50 -12.65 -10.90
C ASP A 188 11.71 -11.12 -10.77
N LYS A 189 12.85 -10.58 -11.23
CA LYS A 189 13.18 -9.14 -11.07
C LYS A 189 12.31 -8.29 -11.99
N ILE A 190 12.17 -8.74 -13.24
CA ILE A 190 11.28 -8.14 -14.24
C ILE A 190 9.84 -8.26 -13.76
N SER A 191 9.45 -9.42 -13.23
CA SER A 191 8.11 -9.66 -12.70
C SER A 191 7.73 -8.64 -11.62
N LEU A 192 8.62 -8.39 -10.67
CA LEU A 192 8.42 -7.39 -9.63
C LEU A 192 8.39 -5.96 -10.15
N LEU A 193 9.23 -5.63 -11.12
CA LEU A 193 9.22 -4.30 -11.73
C LEU A 193 7.88 -4.03 -12.43
N ILE A 194 7.36 -5.02 -13.16
CA ILE A 194 6.03 -4.95 -13.79
C ILE A 194 4.95 -4.79 -12.73
N SER A 195 4.92 -5.66 -11.70
CA SER A 195 3.96 -5.57 -10.60
C SER A 195 3.98 -4.19 -9.94
N PHE A 196 5.17 -3.67 -9.65
CA PHE A 196 5.34 -2.36 -9.05
C PHE A 196 4.80 -1.24 -9.95
N ILE A 197 5.09 -1.27 -11.26
CA ILE A 197 4.53 -0.32 -12.23
C ILE A 197 2.99 -0.39 -12.23
N LEU A 198 2.41 -1.60 -12.25
CA LEU A 198 0.96 -1.77 -12.20
C LEU A 198 0.36 -1.17 -10.92
N VAL A 199 1.02 -1.34 -9.76
CA VAL A 199 0.61 -0.70 -8.49
C VAL A 199 0.65 0.84 -8.59
N LEU A 200 1.69 1.40 -9.21
CA LEU A 200 1.80 2.86 -9.39
C LEU A 200 0.69 3.40 -10.30
N VAL A 201 0.44 2.73 -11.43
CA VAL A 201 -0.63 3.09 -12.36
C VAL A 201 -2.01 2.94 -11.72
N SER A 202 -2.27 1.83 -11.02
CA SER A 202 -3.48 1.61 -10.23
C SER A 202 -3.75 2.75 -9.26
N THR A 203 -2.73 3.13 -8.49
CA THR A 203 -2.84 4.19 -7.49
C THR A 203 -3.13 5.54 -8.14
N TYR A 204 -2.51 5.82 -9.29
CA TYR A 204 -2.77 7.04 -10.05
C TYR A 204 -4.21 7.14 -10.54
N ILE A 205 -4.69 6.08 -11.20
CA ILE A 205 -6.06 5.98 -11.74
C ILE A 205 -7.07 6.15 -10.59
N LEU A 206 -6.85 5.44 -9.49
CA LEU A 206 -7.72 5.50 -8.32
C LEU A 206 -7.76 6.90 -7.70
N ASN A 207 -6.62 7.59 -7.60
CA ASN A 207 -6.56 8.94 -7.05
C ASN A 207 -7.26 9.95 -7.97
N LEU A 208 -7.10 9.82 -9.30
CA LEU A 208 -7.85 10.65 -10.25
C LEU A 208 -9.36 10.45 -10.11
N PHE A 209 -9.81 9.20 -10.01
CA PHE A 209 -11.21 8.88 -9.75
C PHE A 209 -11.72 9.55 -8.47
N ILE A 210 -10.97 9.44 -7.37
CA ILE A 210 -11.31 10.07 -6.09
C ILE A 210 -11.39 11.60 -6.19
N LEU A 211 -10.45 12.23 -6.89
CA LEU A 211 -10.46 13.69 -7.09
C LEU A 211 -11.64 14.15 -7.96
N GLU A 212 -12.11 13.30 -8.87
CA GLU A 212 -13.31 13.57 -9.67
C GLU A 212 -14.58 13.45 -8.83
N VAL A 213 -14.68 12.39 -8.01
CA VAL A 213 -15.76 12.22 -7.03
C VAL A 213 -15.80 13.41 -6.06
N LEU A 214 -14.62 13.84 -5.58
CA LEU A 214 -14.46 15.01 -4.72
C LEU A 214 -15.08 16.28 -5.28
N ASP A 215 -14.87 16.52 -6.57
CA ASP A 215 -15.44 17.69 -7.20
C ASP A 215 -16.97 17.69 -7.22
N ARG A 216 -17.60 16.50 -7.19
CA ARG A 216 -19.05 16.33 -7.25
C ARG A 216 -19.72 16.35 -5.88
N ILE A 217 -19.25 15.51 -4.96
CA ILE A 217 -19.96 15.28 -3.70
C ILE A 217 -19.34 16.03 -2.51
N GLY A 218 -18.19 16.68 -2.72
CA GLY A 218 -17.48 17.46 -1.71
C GLY A 218 -16.68 16.61 -0.73
N LYS A 219 -15.83 17.29 0.05
CA LYS A 219 -14.83 16.68 0.93
C LYS A 219 -15.33 15.57 1.85
N ILE A 220 -16.33 15.84 2.69
CA ILE A 220 -16.77 14.88 3.74
C ILE A 220 -17.35 13.63 3.09
N ASN A 221 -18.22 13.81 2.10
CA ASN A 221 -18.86 12.71 1.39
C ASN A 221 -17.84 11.87 0.61
N THR A 222 -16.76 12.47 0.11
CA THR A 222 -15.69 11.75 -0.59
C THR A 222 -14.87 10.90 0.37
N ILE A 223 -14.56 11.42 1.57
CA ILE A 223 -13.89 10.63 2.61
C ILE A 223 -14.78 9.43 3.02
N LEU A 224 -16.08 9.65 3.19
CA LEU A 224 -17.03 8.57 3.46
C LEU A 224 -17.13 7.58 2.29
N PHE A 225 -17.13 8.07 1.04
CA PHE A 225 -17.13 7.24 -0.16
C PHE A 225 -15.90 6.33 -0.21
N ILE A 226 -14.70 6.85 0.10
CA ILE A 226 -13.48 6.02 0.22
C ILE A 226 -13.69 4.95 1.29
N GLY A 227 -14.13 5.32 2.49
CA GLY A 227 -14.29 4.37 3.59
C GLY A 227 -15.34 3.30 3.34
N ILE A 228 -16.46 3.65 2.71
CA ILE A 228 -17.58 2.73 2.50
C ILE A 228 -17.39 1.93 1.21
N VAL A 229 -17.20 2.62 0.08
CA VAL A 229 -17.24 2.01 -1.26
C VAL A 229 -15.93 1.33 -1.63
N LEU A 230 -14.78 1.93 -1.27
CA LEU A 230 -13.49 1.33 -1.57
C LEU A 230 -13.04 0.31 -0.53
N TRP A 231 -13.61 0.34 0.68
CA TRP A 231 -13.15 -0.46 1.82
C TRP A 231 -14.19 -1.43 2.37
N MET A 232 -15.35 -0.97 2.83
CA MET A 232 -16.33 -1.86 3.46
C MET A 232 -17.12 -2.72 2.47
N ILE A 233 -17.60 -2.15 1.36
CA ILE A 233 -18.41 -2.86 0.36
C ILE A 233 -17.67 -4.09 -0.21
N PRO A 234 -16.38 -3.99 -0.61
CA PRO A 234 -15.64 -5.16 -1.10
C PRO A 234 -15.57 -6.30 -0.08
N ILE A 235 -15.39 -5.98 1.21
CA ILE A 235 -15.33 -6.99 2.30
C ILE A 235 -16.67 -7.73 2.41
N VAL A 236 -17.79 -6.99 2.38
CA VAL A 236 -19.13 -7.57 2.48
C VAL A 236 -19.45 -8.42 1.25
N LEU A 237 -19.15 -7.90 0.05
CA LEU A 237 -19.45 -8.58 -1.21
C LEU A 237 -18.55 -9.80 -1.48
N MET A 238 -17.32 -9.83 -0.94
CA MET A 238 -16.42 -11.01 -1.04
C MET A 238 -16.99 -12.24 -0.32
N GLN A 239 -17.89 -12.06 0.65
CA GLN A 239 -18.57 -13.16 1.33
C GLN A 239 -19.78 -13.70 0.55
N GLY A 240 -20.20 -13.02 -0.51
CA GLY A 240 -21.33 -13.41 -1.35
C GLY A 240 -20.96 -14.48 -2.39
N ILE A 241 -21.89 -15.41 -2.66
CA ILE A 241 -21.78 -16.39 -3.74
C ILE A 241 -22.40 -15.79 -5.02
N GLY A 242 -21.76 -16.00 -6.18
CA GLY A 242 -22.30 -15.59 -7.49
C GLY A 242 -22.01 -14.13 -7.87
N LEU A 243 -23.07 -13.35 -8.16
CA LEU A 243 -22.98 -11.99 -8.69
C LEU A 243 -22.17 -11.03 -7.80
N GLY A 244 -22.26 -11.17 -6.47
CA GLY A 244 -21.49 -10.34 -5.53
C GLY A 244 -19.99 -10.48 -5.76
N LYS A 245 -19.49 -11.70 -5.94
CA LYS A 245 -18.08 -11.97 -6.22
C LYS A 245 -17.64 -11.37 -7.56
N ALA A 246 -18.42 -11.56 -8.62
CA ALA A 246 -18.11 -10.99 -9.94
C ALA A 246 -18.06 -9.45 -9.91
N LEU A 247 -19.00 -8.81 -9.20
CA LEU A 247 -19.02 -7.36 -9.02
C LEU A 247 -17.79 -6.86 -8.25
N THR A 248 -17.31 -7.61 -7.24
CA THR A 248 -16.08 -7.19 -6.54
C THR A 248 -14.87 -7.13 -7.45
N GLU A 249 -14.79 -7.95 -8.50
CA GLU A 249 -13.62 -8.01 -9.39
C GLU A 249 -13.48 -6.79 -10.30
N ILE A 250 -14.56 -6.03 -10.49
CA ILE A 250 -14.57 -4.83 -11.34
C ILE A 250 -14.58 -3.51 -10.55
N LEU A 251 -14.71 -3.57 -9.22
CA LEU A 251 -14.75 -2.37 -8.39
C LEU A 251 -13.39 -1.64 -8.39
N PRO A 252 -13.37 -0.30 -8.26
CA PRO A 252 -12.11 0.45 -8.16
C PRO A 252 -11.22 0.02 -6.99
N SER A 253 -11.81 -0.58 -5.95
CA SER A 253 -11.07 -1.19 -4.83
C SER A 253 -10.11 -2.29 -5.28
N LYS A 254 -10.41 -3.02 -6.37
CA LYS A 254 -9.52 -4.07 -6.90
C LYS A 254 -8.19 -3.58 -7.38
N LEU A 255 -8.10 -2.30 -7.74
CA LEU A 255 -6.82 -1.66 -8.07
C LEU A 255 -5.86 -1.63 -6.87
N LEU A 256 -6.36 -1.77 -5.64
CA LEU A 256 -5.54 -1.82 -4.43
C LEU A 256 -5.02 -3.22 -4.10
N ASP A 257 -5.72 -4.29 -4.46
CA ASP A 257 -5.42 -5.67 -4.04
C ASP A 257 -5.30 -6.69 -5.19
N PHE A 258 -5.21 -6.25 -6.45
CA PHE A 258 -5.10 -7.17 -7.60
C PHE A 258 -3.92 -8.16 -7.45
N ASP A 259 -2.78 -7.67 -6.97
CA ASP A 259 -1.54 -8.41 -6.73
C ASP A 259 -1.58 -9.33 -5.50
N ALA A 260 -2.72 -9.45 -4.81
CA ALA A 260 -2.91 -10.46 -3.78
C ALA A 260 -3.28 -11.84 -4.37
N LYS A 261 -3.64 -11.92 -5.66
CA LYS A 261 -3.97 -13.18 -6.34
C LYS A 261 -2.71 -13.91 -6.79
N PHE A 262 -2.60 -15.19 -6.43
CA PHE A 262 -1.65 -16.11 -7.05
C PHE A 262 -2.07 -16.38 -8.50
N SER A 263 -1.14 -16.50 -9.45
CA SER A 263 -1.45 -16.64 -10.88
C SER A 263 -2.20 -15.43 -11.48
N LEU A 264 -1.70 -14.22 -11.21
CA LEU A 264 -2.30 -12.99 -11.73
C LEU A 264 -2.34 -12.98 -13.26
N LYS A 265 -3.52 -12.70 -13.84
CA LYS A 265 -3.68 -12.41 -15.26
C LYS A 265 -3.79 -10.91 -15.50
N LEU A 266 -3.41 -10.44 -16.69
CA LEU A 266 -3.53 -9.05 -17.10
C LEU A 266 -4.97 -8.55 -16.96
N ILE A 267 -5.94 -9.41 -17.26
CA ILE A 267 -7.36 -9.07 -17.18
C ILE A 267 -7.81 -8.73 -15.76
N ASP A 268 -7.22 -9.36 -14.73
CA ASP A 268 -7.53 -9.10 -13.31
C ASP A 268 -7.18 -7.65 -12.91
N TRP A 269 -6.18 -7.07 -13.56
CA TRP A 269 -5.79 -5.67 -13.36
C TRP A 269 -6.49 -4.73 -14.36
N PHE A 270 -6.54 -5.13 -15.62
CA PHE A 270 -7.00 -4.28 -16.72
C PHE A 270 -8.50 -3.96 -16.61
N LEU A 271 -9.33 -4.93 -16.23
CA LEU A 271 -10.77 -4.74 -16.16
C LEU A 271 -11.18 -3.69 -15.10
N PRO A 272 -10.77 -3.78 -13.82
CA PRO A 272 -11.07 -2.73 -12.84
C PRO A 272 -10.43 -1.38 -13.21
N ALA A 273 -9.26 -1.38 -13.86
CA ALA A 273 -8.62 -0.14 -14.34
C ALA A 273 -9.48 0.55 -15.39
N LEU A 274 -9.91 -0.20 -16.40
CA LEU A 274 -10.74 0.29 -17.50
C LEU A 274 -12.08 0.82 -16.98
N VAL A 275 -12.76 0.07 -16.11
CA VAL A 275 -14.02 0.51 -15.49
C VAL A 275 -13.80 1.81 -14.74
N THR A 276 -12.77 1.89 -13.90
CA THR A 276 -12.46 3.11 -13.12
C THR A 276 -12.17 4.32 -14.02
N VAL A 277 -11.43 4.13 -15.11
CA VAL A 277 -11.14 5.21 -16.09
C VAL A 277 -12.42 5.67 -16.79
N ILE A 278 -13.27 4.75 -17.25
CA ILE A 278 -14.55 5.08 -17.90
C ILE A 278 -15.45 5.84 -16.93
N THR A 279 -15.60 5.35 -15.69
CA THR A 279 -16.40 6.02 -14.67
C THR A 279 -15.85 7.40 -14.35
N THR A 280 -14.53 7.57 -14.23
CA THR A 280 -13.89 8.88 -14.01
C THR A 280 -14.25 9.85 -15.15
N PHE A 281 -14.14 9.40 -16.40
CA PHE A 281 -14.49 10.22 -17.56
C PHE A 281 -15.98 10.58 -17.58
N TRP A 282 -16.86 9.63 -17.28
CA TRP A 282 -18.30 9.88 -17.19
C TRP A 282 -18.64 10.89 -16.10
N ILE A 283 -18.10 10.71 -14.88
CA ILE A 283 -18.31 11.65 -13.78
C ILE A 283 -17.84 13.05 -14.16
N SER A 284 -16.72 13.18 -14.88
CA SER A 284 -16.21 14.48 -15.34
C SER A 284 -17.14 15.20 -16.32
N LYS A 285 -18.05 14.47 -16.98
CA LYS A 285 -19.02 15.01 -17.96
C LYS A 285 -20.39 15.35 -17.38
N LEU A 286 -20.80 14.78 -16.25
CA LEU A 286 -22.16 14.91 -15.70
C LEU A 286 -22.66 16.36 -15.45
N ASP A 287 -21.78 17.34 -15.21
CA ASP A 287 -22.19 18.75 -15.00
C ASP A 287 -22.16 19.63 -16.25
N ARG A 288 -21.79 19.11 -17.42
CA ARG A 288 -21.74 19.97 -18.63
C ARG A 288 -23.12 20.44 -19.06
N GLU A 289 -24.18 19.71 -18.72
CA GLU A 289 -25.54 20.05 -19.17
C GLU A 289 -26.27 21.06 -18.25
N TYR A 290 -25.86 21.22 -16.98
CA TYR A 290 -26.59 22.09 -16.03
C TYR A 290 -25.98 23.49 -15.84
N GLU A 291 -24.69 23.71 -16.16
CA GLU A 291 -24.09 25.06 -16.16
C GLU A 291 -24.41 25.85 -17.45
N GLU A 292 -24.81 25.19 -18.56
CA GLU A 292 -25.19 25.87 -19.81
C GLU A 292 -26.61 26.48 -19.75
N ILE A 293 -27.52 25.93 -18.96
CA ILE A 293 -28.92 26.39 -18.86
C ILE A 293 -29.07 27.70 -18.06
N ILE A 294 -28.03 28.16 -17.35
CA ILE A 294 -28.08 29.39 -16.52
C ILE A 294 -27.57 30.62 -17.29
N ASN A 295 -27.11 30.47 -18.54
CA ASN A 295 -26.56 31.58 -19.34
C ASN A 295 -27.28 31.83 -20.69
N GLU A 296 -28.51 31.36 -20.87
CA GLU A 296 -29.44 31.87 -21.91
C GLU A 296 -30.54 32.73 -21.27
#